data_AF-A0A2D6IUB7-F1
#
_entry.id   AF-A0A2D6IUB7-F1
#
_cell.length_a   1.000
_cell.length_b   1.000
_cell.length_c   1.000
_cell.angle_alpha   90.00
_cell.angle_beta   90.00
_cell.angle_gamma   90.00
#
_symmetry.space_group_name_H-M   'P 1'
#
loop_
_entity.id
_entity.type
_entity.pdbx_description
1 polymer ?
#
loop_
_entity_poly.entity_id
_entity_poly.type
_entity_poly.pdbx_seq_one_letter_code
_entity_poly.pdbx_strand_id
1 'polypeptide(L)' 'MSIPLEMVEQMREKLTKANDPSEIIVYEGANHGFQTDYRAALYHKEAAEDGWRRMLAWFERYV' A
#
# COMPACT_ATOMS: atom_id res chain seq x y z
N MET A 1 13.19 -1.20 8.35
CA MET A 1 13.56 -0.53 7.09
C MET A 1 12.25 -0.13 6.43
N SER A 2 12.01 1.17 6.23
CA SER A 2 10.74 1.69 5.72
C SER A 2 11.02 2.68 4.59
N ILE A 3 10.07 2.82 3.66
CA ILE A 3 10.17 3.78 2.54
C ILE A 3 9.93 5.19 3.10
N PRO A 4 10.84 6.17 2.89
CA PRO A 4 10.61 7.56 3.31
C PRO A 4 9.35 8.14 2.67
N LEU A 5 8.55 8.87 3.44
CA LEU A 5 7.30 9.48 2.94
C LEU A 5 7.54 10.48 1.81
N GLU A 6 8.70 11.15 1.80
CA GLU A 6 9.07 12.03 0.68
C GLU A 6 9.11 11.29 -0.66
N MET A 7 9.61 10.05 -0.68
CA MET A 7 9.62 9.24 -1.90
C MET A 7 8.21 8.82 -2.33
N VAL A 8 7.30 8.62 -1.37
CA VAL A 8 5.88 8.35 -1.65
C VAL A 8 5.24 9.56 -2.34
N GLU A 9 5.46 10.77 -1.82
CA GLU A 9 4.94 11.99 -2.42
C GLU A 9 5.51 12.22 -3.83
N GLN A 10 6.82 12.02 -4.02
CA GLN A 10 7.43 12.10 -5.35
C GLN A 10 6.79 11.14 -6.36
N MET A 11 6.37 9.95 -5.93
CA MET A 11 5.67 9.00 -6.81
C MET A 11 4.21 9.40 -7.07
N ARG A 12 3.48 9.90 -6.05
CA ARG A 12 2.12 10.43 -6.22
C ARG A 12 2.07 11.56 -7.24
N GLU A 13 3.06 12.45 -7.21
CA GLU A 13 3.20 13.52 -8.22
C GLU A 13 3.41 12.96 -9.63
N LYS A 14 4.27 11.94 -9.77
CA LYS A 14 4.54 11.33 -11.09
C LYS A 14 3.30 10.64 -11.66
N LEU A 15 2.54 9.92 -10.83
CA LEU A 15 1.29 9.29 -11.23
C LEU A 15 0.26 10.33 -11.68
N THR A 16 0.11 11.41 -10.92
CA THR A 16 -0.76 12.54 -11.27
C THR A 16 -0.35 13.16 -12.62
N LYS A 17 0.95 13.42 -12.82
CA LYS A 17 1.48 14.00 -14.07
C LYS A 17 1.29 13.08 -15.28
N ALA A 18 1.29 11.76 -15.07
CA ALA A 18 1.04 10.78 -16.11
C ALA A 18 -0.45 10.58 -16.42
N ASN A 19 -1.35 11.20 -15.64
CA ASN A 19 -2.79 10.95 -15.67
C ASN A 19 -3.11 9.43 -15.51
N ASP A 20 -2.30 8.77 -14.68
CA ASP A 20 -2.39 7.34 -14.40
C ASP A 20 -3.39 7.09 -13.25
N PRO A 21 -4.29 6.09 -13.36
CA PRO A 21 -5.28 5.83 -12.32
C PRO A 21 -4.69 5.19 -11.04
N SER A 22 -3.41 4.81 -11.03
CA SER A 22 -2.78 4.14 -9.90
C SER A 22 -2.77 5.01 -8.64
N GLU A 23 -2.96 4.36 -7.50
CA GLU A 23 -2.99 4.99 -6.18
C GLU A 23 -1.89 4.42 -5.27
N ILE A 24 -1.35 5.24 -4.36
CA ILE A 24 -0.45 4.79 -3.30
C ILE A 24 -1.13 5.04 -1.95
N ILE A 25 -1.47 3.96 -1.25
CA ILE A 25 -2.07 3.99 0.08
C ILE A 25 -0.98 3.75 1.12
N VAL A 26 -0.89 4.64 2.12
CA VAL A 26 0.04 4.53 3.25
C VAL A 26 -0.76 4.18 4.49
N TYR A 27 -0.39 3.09 5.15
CA TYR A 27 -0.98 2.65 6.41
C TYR A 27 -0.13 3.14 7.58
N GLU A 28 -0.69 4.03 8.40
CA GLU A 28 -0.03 4.50 9.62
C GLU A 28 0.16 3.34 10.61
N GLY A 29 1.32 3.25 11.25
CA GLY A 29 1.66 2.16 12.18
C GLY A 29 2.09 0.85 11.52
N ALA A 30 1.83 0.65 10.23
CA ALA A 30 2.27 -0.55 9.51
C ALA A 30 3.73 -0.45 9.04
N ASN A 31 4.53 -1.44 9.41
CA ASN A 31 5.94 -1.54 8.99
C ASN A 31 6.12 -2.38 7.73
N HIS A 32 7.33 -2.34 7.16
CA HIS A 32 7.68 -3.25 6.07
C HIS A 32 7.43 -4.71 6.49
N GLY A 33 6.74 -5.46 5.62
CA GLY A 33 6.33 -6.83 5.90
C GLY A 33 5.00 -6.95 6.66
N PHE A 34 4.16 -5.91 6.72
CA PHE A 34 2.89 -5.93 7.46
C PHE A 34 1.88 -7.01 7.04
N GLN A 35 1.99 -7.54 5.82
CA GLN A 35 1.18 -8.65 5.31
C GLN A 35 1.65 -10.03 5.80
N THR A 36 2.78 -10.13 6.52
CA THR A 36 3.43 -11.39 6.87
C THR A 36 2.78 -12.02 8.11
N ASP A 37 1.60 -12.62 7.96
CA ASP A 37 0.79 -13.22 9.05
C ASP A 37 1.53 -14.23 9.93
N TYR A 38 2.47 -14.99 9.36
CA TYR A 38 3.28 -15.97 10.08
C TYR A 38 4.45 -15.34 10.89
N ARG A 39 4.66 -14.02 10.79
CA ARG A 39 5.67 -13.27 11.59
C ARG A 39 4.95 -12.20 12.43
N ALA A 40 4.49 -12.58 13.61
CA ALA A 40 3.72 -11.72 14.50
C ALA A 40 4.36 -10.34 14.80
N ALA A 41 5.70 -10.25 14.84
CA ALA A 41 6.41 -8.99 15.06
C ALA A 41 6.31 -7.99 13.88
N LEU A 42 5.97 -8.46 12.68
CA LEU A 42 5.82 -7.64 11.48
C LEU A 42 4.36 -7.48 11.09
N TYR A 43 3.52 -8.48 11.35
CA TYR A 43 2.12 -8.51 10.94
C TYR A 43 1.32 -7.34 11.54
N HIS A 44 0.63 -6.59 10.68
CA HIS A 44 -0.33 -5.58 11.10
C HIS A 44 -1.70 -5.92 10.50
N LYS A 45 -2.56 -6.52 11.31
CA LYS A 45 -3.81 -7.14 10.86
C LYS A 45 -4.72 -6.20 10.07
N GLU A 46 -4.96 -5.01 10.61
CA GLU A 46 -5.88 -4.03 10.02
C GLU A 46 -5.39 -3.56 8.64
N ALA A 47 -4.10 -3.24 8.52
CA ALA A 47 -3.48 -2.87 7.25
C ALA A 47 -3.45 -4.04 6.26
N ALA A 48 -3.19 -5.26 6.75
CA ALA A 48 -3.16 -6.46 5.94
C ALA A 48 -4.52 -6.76 5.30
N GLU A 49 -5.57 -6.78 6.11
CA GLU A 49 -6.95 -7.04 5.69
C GLU A 49 -7.47 -5.95 4.74
N ASP A 50 -7.24 -4.66 5.05
CA ASP A 50 -7.65 -3.57 4.16
C ASP A 50 -6.89 -3.58 2.83
N GLY A 51 -5.57 -3.81 2.87
CA GLY A 51 -4.75 -3.91 1.67
C GLY A 51 -5.19 -5.05 0.75
N TRP A 52 -5.53 -6.21 1.32
CA TRP A 52 -6.03 -7.36 0.57
C TRP A 52 -7.38 -7.05 -0.10
N ARG A 53 -8.31 -6.44 0.65
CA ARG A 53 -9.62 -6.03 0.11
C ARG A 53 -9.47 -5.02 -1.04
N ARG A 54 -8.59 -4.03 -0.91
CA ARG A 54 -8.32 -3.04 -1.96
C ARG A 54 -7.71 -3.66 -3.21
N MET A 55 -6.78 -4.59 -3.05
CA MET A 55 -6.20 -5.34 -4.17
C MET A 55 -7.27 -6.09 -4.96
N LEU A 56 -8.17 -6.81 -4.27
CA LEU A 56 -9.26 -7.53 -4.93
C LEU A 56 -10.20 -6.59 -5.67
N ALA A 57 -10.61 -5.48 -5.04
CA ALA A 57 -11.46 -4.47 -5.67
C ALA A 57 -10.79 -3.81 -6.89
N TRP A 58 -9.46 -3.65 -6.85
CA TRP A 58 -8.69 -3.15 -7.98
C TRP A 58 -8.71 -4.15 -9.15
N PHE A 59 -8.49 -5.44 -8.88
CA PHE A 59 -8.58 -6.46 -9.92
C PHE A 59 -9.99 -6.58 -10.50
N GLU A 60 -11.03 -6.57 -9.68
CA GLU A 60 -12.43 -6.56 -10.15
C GLU A 60 -12.72 -5.41 -11.12
N ARG A 61 -12.06 -4.26 -10.94
CA ARG A 61 -12.25 -3.09 -11.80
C ARG A 61 -11.53 -3.18 -13.14
N TYR A 62 -10.40 -3.87 -13.23
CA TYR A 62 -9.46 -3.76 -14.37
C TYR A 62 -9.03 -5.09 -15.01
N VAL A 63 -9.34 -6.24 -14.40
CA VAL A 63 -9.04 -7.59 -14.92
C VAL A 63 -10.34 -8.27 -15.31
#